data_AF-A0A2G6GQY4-F1
#
_entry.id   AF-A0A2G6GQY4-F1
#
_cell.length_a   1.000
_cell.length_b   1.000
_cell.length_c   1.000
_cell.angle_alpha   90.00
_cell.angle_beta   90.00
_cell.angle_gamma   90.00
#
_symmetry.space_group_name_H-M   'P 1'
#
loop_
_entity.id
_entity.type
_entity.pdbx_description
1 polymer ?
#
loop_
_entity_poly.entity_id
_entity_poly.type
_entity_poly.pdbx_seq_one_letter_code
_entity_poly.pdbx_strand_id
1 'polypeptide(L)'
;MFKVGTDKVLTSVQHLQDENKSLKLQIEQYQKAAILQLKNDLKQRIVEKDGAAWLLTKLDVENANQVKDLAYQLKGEVKNLIFVAGADIAGKANLTVMFAQELVEEFGLHAGNIIREAAKEIQGGGGGQPFFASAGGRNPEGIEKALQKAEEMIIEKLKA
;
A
#
# COMPACT_ATOMS: atom_id res chain seq x y z
N MET A 1 -46.69 -26.74 25.26
CA MET A 1 -45.25 -27.05 25.45
C MET A 1 -44.58 -26.97 24.08
N PHE A 2 -43.92 -25.84 23.77
CA PHE A 2 -43.28 -25.62 22.48
C PHE A 2 -41.97 -26.43 22.40
N LYS A 3 -42.05 -27.70 21.99
CA LYS A 3 -40.87 -28.49 21.57
C LYS A 3 -40.73 -28.39 20.04
N VAL A 4 -40.52 -27.17 19.53
CA VAL A 4 -39.85 -27.04 18.23
C VAL A 4 -38.39 -27.38 18.52
N GLY A 5 -37.89 -28.45 17.88
CA GLY A 5 -36.67 -29.15 18.27
C GLY A 5 -35.45 -28.25 18.41
N THR A 6 -35.07 -27.99 19.66
CA THR A 6 -33.81 -27.34 20.04
C THR A 6 -32.60 -28.00 19.38
N ASP A 7 -32.66 -29.30 19.12
CA ASP A 7 -31.60 -30.05 18.45
C ASP A 7 -31.44 -29.65 16.97
N LYS A 8 -32.54 -29.42 16.24
CA LYS A 8 -32.47 -28.93 14.85
C LYS A 8 -31.85 -27.54 14.78
N VAL A 9 -32.21 -26.67 15.73
CA VAL A 9 -31.63 -25.33 15.83
C VAL A 9 -30.14 -25.42 16.14
N LEU A 10 -29.73 -26.28 17.07
CA LEU A 10 -28.32 -26.49 17.43
C LEU A 10 -27.49 -26.99 16.24
N THR A 11 -28.00 -27.97 15.48
CA THR A 11 -27.34 -28.48 14.27
C THR A 11 -27.25 -27.43 13.17
N SER A 12 -28.29 -26.62 12.96
CA SER A 12 -28.24 -25.51 12.00
C SER A 12 -27.24 -24.43 12.41
N VAL A 13 -27.14 -24.11 13.70
CA VAL A 13 -26.14 -23.17 14.21
C VAL A 13 -24.73 -23.72 14.01
N GLN A 14 -24.50 -25.02 14.29
CA GLN A 14 -23.20 -25.66 14.05
C GLN A 14 -22.82 -25.63 12.56
N HIS A 15 -23.76 -25.98 11.68
CA HIS A 15 -23.54 -25.91 10.23
C HIS A 15 -23.20 -24.50 9.78
N LEU A 16 -23.93 -23.48 10.25
CA LEU A 16 -23.63 -22.09 9.97
C LEU A 16 -22.25 -21.65 10.49
N GLN A 17 -21.81 -22.17 11.64
CA GLN A 17 -20.46 -21.88 12.16
C GLN A 17 -19.37 -22.51 11.31
N ASP A 18 -19.55 -23.76 10.89
CA ASP A 18 -18.60 -24.48 10.04
C ASP A 18 -18.51 -23.85 8.65
N GLU A 19 -19.65 -23.46 8.07
CA GLU A 19 -19.74 -22.73 6.82
C GLU A 19 -19.06 -21.36 6.94
N ASN A 20 -19.32 -20.61 8.01
CA ASN A 20 -18.62 -19.34 8.28
C ASN A 20 -17.10 -19.51 8.38
N LYS A 21 -16.63 -20.59 9.01
CA LYS A 21 -15.19 -20.89 9.10
C LYS A 21 -14.61 -21.20 7.72
N SER A 22 -15.30 -22.00 6.91
CA SER A 22 -14.91 -22.31 5.53
C SER A 22 -14.85 -21.04 4.66
N LEU A 23 -15.88 -20.20 4.73
CA LEU A 23 -15.95 -18.94 3.98
C LEU A 23 -14.83 -17.98 4.37
N LYS A 24 -14.50 -17.87 5.68
CA LYS A 24 -13.35 -17.06 6.14
C LYS A 24 -12.03 -17.54 5.54
N LEU A 25 -11.79 -18.85 5.53
CA LEU A 25 -10.58 -19.42 4.92
C LEU A 25 -10.50 -19.15 3.41
N GLN A 26 -11.63 -19.24 2.70
CA GLN A 26 -11.68 -18.93 1.27
C GLN A 26 -11.39 -17.45 1.00
N ILE A 27 -11.96 -16.54 1.80
CA ILE A 27 -11.68 -15.10 1.71
C ILE A 27 -10.18 -14.82 1.88
N GLU A 28 -9.55 -15.41 2.89
CA GLU A 28 -8.10 -15.26 3.11
C GLU A 28 -7.27 -15.77 1.93
N GLN A 29 -7.67 -16.89 1.31
CA GLN A 29 -7.00 -17.43 0.13
C GLN A 29 -7.13 -16.50 -1.09
N TYR A 30 -8.34 -15.98 -1.34
CA TYR A 30 -8.58 -15.04 -2.43
C TYR A 30 -7.81 -13.72 -2.23
N GLN A 31 -7.78 -13.18 -1.01
CA GLN A 31 -7.01 -12.00 -0.69
C GLN A 31 -5.51 -12.21 -0.95
N LYS A 32 -4.95 -13.36 -0.56
CA LYS A 32 -3.54 -13.70 -0.84
C LYS A 32 -3.27 -13.80 -2.33
N ALA A 33 -4.15 -14.44 -3.10
CA ALA A 33 -4.00 -14.55 -4.55
C ALA A 33 -4.07 -13.18 -5.24
N ALA A 34 -5.01 -12.32 -4.83
CA ALA A 34 -5.15 -10.97 -5.36
C ALA A 34 -3.91 -10.10 -5.10
N ILE A 35 -3.35 -10.15 -3.90
CA ILE A 35 -2.11 -9.42 -3.57
C ILE A 35 -0.92 -9.93 -4.39
N LEU A 36 -0.81 -11.25 -4.60
CA LEU A 36 0.25 -11.82 -5.42
C LEU A 36 0.14 -11.35 -6.88
N GLN A 37 -1.07 -11.35 -7.43
CA GLN A 37 -1.33 -10.85 -8.78
C GLN A 37 -0.99 -9.36 -8.89
N LEU A 38 -1.48 -8.55 -7.95
CA LEU A 38 -1.18 -7.11 -7.91
C LEU A 38 0.33 -6.87 -7.86
N LYS A 39 1.09 -7.61 -7.06
CA LYS A 39 2.56 -7.49 -7.02
C LYS A 39 3.18 -7.75 -8.40
N ASN A 40 2.75 -8.79 -9.10
CA ASN A 40 3.27 -9.12 -10.43
C ASN A 40 2.94 -8.02 -11.45
N ASP A 41 1.73 -7.48 -11.41
CA ASP A 41 1.33 -6.37 -12.28
C ASP A 41 2.15 -5.11 -11.97
N LEU A 42 2.40 -4.83 -10.69
CA LEU A 42 3.23 -3.69 -10.28
C LEU A 42 4.67 -3.81 -10.77
N LYS A 43 5.26 -5.00 -10.75
CA LYS A 43 6.60 -5.22 -11.31
C LYS A 43 6.69 -4.87 -12.79
N GLN A 44 5.66 -5.17 -13.56
CA GLN A 44 5.62 -4.85 -14.99
C GLN A 44 5.48 -3.36 -15.27
N ARG A 45 5.03 -2.57 -14.27
CA ARG A 45 4.91 -1.11 -14.36
C ARG A 45 6.16 -0.37 -13.91
N ILE A 46 7.19 -1.09 -13.46
CA ILE A 46 8.46 -0.48 -13.05
C ILE A 46 9.17 0.07 -14.28
N VAL A 47 9.60 1.33 -14.19
CA VAL A 47 10.33 2.02 -15.25
C VAL A 47 11.72 2.37 -14.74
N GLU A 48 12.75 1.99 -15.48
CA GLU A 48 14.12 2.44 -15.20
C GLU A 48 14.34 3.85 -15.75
N LYS A 49 14.68 4.79 -14.86
CA LYS A 49 15.06 6.16 -15.23
C LYS A 49 15.90 6.79 -14.13
N ASP A 50 16.72 7.78 -14.48
CA ASP A 50 17.59 8.50 -13.53
C ASP A 50 18.47 7.56 -12.68
N GLY A 51 18.89 6.42 -13.24
CA GLY A 51 19.71 5.41 -12.55
C GLY A 51 18.99 4.55 -11.51
N ALA A 52 17.67 4.68 -11.37
CA ALA A 52 16.85 3.96 -10.40
C ALA A 52 15.65 3.25 -11.06
N ALA A 53 15.10 2.25 -10.38
CA ALA A 53 13.88 1.56 -10.77
C ALA A 53 12.69 2.27 -10.12
N TRP A 54 11.81 2.88 -10.91
CA TRP A 54 10.71 3.69 -10.41
C TRP A 54 9.38 2.96 -10.49
N LEU A 55 8.60 3.04 -9.41
CA LEU A 55 7.19 2.71 -9.38
C LEU A 55 6.40 3.85 -8.75
N LEU A 56 5.78 4.66 -9.61
CA LEU A 56 4.77 5.65 -9.22
C LEU A 56 3.40 5.15 -9.63
N THR A 57 2.49 4.98 -8.67
CA THR A 57 1.15 4.48 -9.00
C THR A 57 0.11 4.86 -7.95
N LYS A 58 -1.13 5.00 -8.41
CA LYS A 58 -2.29 4.85 -7.53
C LYS A 58 -2.61 3.35 -7.38
N LEU A 59 -2.90 2.91 -6.16
CA LEU A 59 -3.29 1.54 -5.85
C LEU A 59 -4.75 1.50 -5.41
N ASP A 60 -5.41 0.43 -5.82
CA ASP A 60 -6.72 0.04 -5.30
C ASP A 60 -6.51 -1.04 -4.24
N VAL A 61 -6.66 -0.64 -2.97
CA VAL A 61 -6.37 -1.47 -1.80
C VAL A 61 -7.36 -1.17 -0.69
N GLU A 62 -7.60 -2.15 0.18
CA GLU A 62 -8.57 -2.03 1.26
C GLU A 62 -8.00 -1.32 2.48
N ASN A 63 -6.68 -1.35 2.67
CA ASN A 63 -6.02 -0.75 3.83
C ASN A 63 -4.54 -0.41 3.57
N ALA A 64 -3.99 0.45 4.42
CA ALA A 64 -2.62 0.95 4.30
C ALA A 64 -1.55 -0.14 4.55
N ASN A 65 -1.88 -1.21 5.28
CA ASN A 65 -0.93 -2.30 5.51
C ASN A 65 -0.64 -3.06 4.22
N GLN A 66 -1.63 -3.24 3.34
CA GLN A 66 -1.42 -3.86 2.03
C GLN A 66 -0.41 -3.07 1.18
N VAL A 67 -0.50 -1.74 1.17
CA VAL A 67 0.48 -0.87 0.48
C VAL A 67 1.88 -1.07 1.05
N LYS A 68 2.00 -1.08 2.38
CA LYS A 68 3.27 -1.29 3.08
C LYS A 68 3.88 -2.63 2.73
N ASP A 69 3.11 -3.72 2.83
CA ASP A 69 3.59 -5.07 2.57
C ASP A 69 4.04 -5.24 1.10
N LEU A 70 3.31 -4.65 0.15
CA LEU A 70 3.72 -4.61 -1.26
C LEU A 70 5.03 -3.85 -1.44
N ALA A 71 5.18 -2.67 -0.81
CA ALA A 71 6.40 -1.88 -0.90
C ALA A 71 7.62 -2.67 -0.40
N TYR A 72 7.51 -3.31 0.78
CA TYR A 72 8.61 -4.13 1.33
C TYR A 72 8.94 -5.34 0.46
N GLN A 73 7.93 -6.03 -0.07
CA GLN A 73 8.16 -7.16 -0.98
C GLN A 73 8.86 -6.73 -2.26
N LEU A 74 8.40 -5.63 -2.89
CA LEU A 74 9.01 -5.11 -4.10
C LEU A 74 10.44 -4.63 -3.84
N LYS A 75 10.71 -3.96 -2.71
CA LYS A 75 12.08 -3.56 -2.32
C LYS A 75 13.01 -4.76 -2.15
N GLY A 76 12.50 -5.88 -1.64
CA GLY A 76 13.28 -7.12 -1.50
C GLY A 76 13.58 -7.82 -2.84
N GLU A 77 12.81 -7.52 -3.88
CA GLU A 77 12.89 -8.20 -5.19
C GLU A 77 13.48 -7.31 -6.29
N VAL A 78 13.45 -5.98 -6.14
CA VAL A 78 13.89 -4.99 -7.13
C VAL A 78 14.98 -4.10 -6.54
N LYS A 79 16.16 -4.12 -7.17
CA LYS A 79 17.30 -3.28 -6.78
C LYS A 79 17.05 -1.82 -7.15
N ASN A 80 17.61 -0.89 -6.37
CA ASN A 80 17.49 0.55 -6.59
C ASN A 80 16.03 1.01 -6.78
N LEU A 81 15.10 0.39 -6.04
CA LEU A 81 13.68 0.72 -6.12
C LEU A 81 13.37 2.07 -5.46
N ILE A 82 12.67 2.92 -6.21
CA ILE A 82 11.93 4.07 -5.73
C ILE A 82 10.45 3.76 -5.88
N PHE A 83 9.78 3.57 -4.75
CA PHE A 83 8.36 3.27 -4.68
C PHE A 83 7.61 4.47 -4.11
N VAL A 84 6.64 4.98 -4.85
CA VAL A 84 5.72 6.01 -4.38
C VAL A 84 4.31 5.60 -4.77
N ALA A 85 3.47 5.38 -3.78
CA ALA A 85 2.09 4.97 -4.01
C ALA A 85 1.10 5.86 -3.29
N GLY A 86 -0.05 6.06 -3.93
CA GLY A 86 -1.23 6.66 -3.33
C GLY A 86 -2.40 5.70 -3.36
N ALA A 87 -3.27 5.74 -2.36
CA ALA A 87 -4.49 4.96 -2.31
C ALA A 87 -5.65 5.79 -1.76
N ASP A 88 -6.85 5.57 -2.28
CA ASP A 88 -8.08 6.06 -1.66
C ASP A 88 -8.67 4.91 -0.83
N ILE A 89 -8.61 5.05 0.48
CA ILE A 89 -9.08 4.04 1.42
C ILE A 89 -10.28 4.62 2.17
N ALA A 90 -11.47 4.16 1.79
CA ALA A 90 -12.74 4.60 2.37
C ALA A 90 -12.92 6.14 2.38
N GLY A 91 -12.56 6.80 1.27
CA GLY A 91 -12.70 8.25 1.10
C GLY A 91 -11.58 9.06 1.78
N LYS A 92 -10.49 8.40 2.19
CA LYS A 92 -9.31 9.05 2.77
C LYS A 92 -8.09 8.72 1.95
N ALA A 93 -7.31 9.75 1.66
CA ALA A 93 -6.04 9.58 0.96
C ALA A 93 -5.02 8.89 1.87
N ASN A 94 -4.29 7.95 1.31
CA ASN A 94 -3.06 7.40 1.88
C ASN A 94 -1.93 7.59 0.88
N LEU A 95 -0.75 7.94 1.38
CA LEU A 95 0.49 8.02 0.59
C LEU A 95 1.56 7.20 1.28
N THR A 96 2.39 6.54 0.47
CA THR A 96 3.54 5.78 0.93
C THR A 96 4.72 6.07 0.01
N VAL A 97 5.88 6.34 0.61
CA VAL A 97 7.17 6.46 -0.08
C VAL A 97 8.12 5.43 0.52
N MET A 98 8.77 4.65 -0.34
CA MET A 98 9.83 3.72 0.05
C MET A 98 11.00 3.82 -0.90
N PHE A 99 12.20 3.76 -0.33
CA PHE A 99 13.45 3.70 -1.07
C PHE A 99 14.22 2.41 -0.74
N ALA A 100 14.91 1.90 -1.75
CA ALA A 100 16.04 0.99 -1.56
C ALA A 100 17.08 1.64 -0.62
N GLN A 101 17.79 0.81 0.14
CA GLN A 101 18.70 1.32 1.18
C GLN A 101 19.89 2.06 0.56
N GLU A 102 20.37 1.54 -0.56
CA GLU A 102 21.48 2.05 -1.36
C GLU A 102 21.20 3.48 -1.83
N LEU A 103 19.97 3.78 -2.26
CA LEU A 103 19.58 5.12 -2.73
C LEU A 103 19.52 6.15 -1.59
N VAL A 104 19.17 5.72 -0.37
CA VAL A 104 19.20 6.58 0.82
C VAL A 104 20.64 6.95 1.18
N GLU A 105 21.55 5.99 1.11
CA GLU A 105 22.96 6.17 1.46
C GLU A 105 23.71 6.98 0.40
N GLU A 106 23.45 6.74 -0.89
CA GLU A 106 24.14 7.38 -2.01
C GLU A 106 23.67 8.81 -2.24
N PHE A 107 22.36 9.06 -2.24
CA PHE A 107 21.78 10.36 -2.62
C PHE A 107 21.24 11.16 -1.41
N GLY A 108 21.39 10.64 -0.19
CA GLY A 108 20.85 11.28 1.01
C GLY A 108 19.32 11.43 0.98
N LEU A 109 18.62 10.53 0.28
CA LEU A 109 17.16 10.56 0.18
C LEU A 109 16.52 10.32 1.54
N HIS A 110 15.42 11.01 1.81
CA HIS A 110 14.69 10.87 3.07
C HIS A 110 13.17 10.84 2.83
N ALA A 111 12.58 9.65 2.86
CA ALA A 111 11.16 9.40 2.58
C ALA A 111 10.26 10.25 3.49
N GLY A 112 10.61 10.38 4.78
CA GLY A 112 9.89 11.24 5.71
C GLY A 112 9.82 12.72 5.32
N ASN A 113 10.83 13.26 4.64
CA ASN A 113 10.82 14.65 4.18
C ASN A 113 9.95 14.80 2.93
N ILE A 114 10.07 13.88 1.97
CA ILE A 114 9.25 13.83 0.76
C ILE A 114 7.76 13.73 1.12
N ILE A 115 7.41 12.79 2.00
CA ILE A 115 6.02 12.58 2.43
C ILE A 115 5.43 13.81 3.11
N ARG A 116 6.17 14.54 3.95
CA ARG A 116 5.64 15.72 4.65
C ARG A 116 5.22 16.82 3.67
N GLU A 117 5.95 16.99 2.58
CA GLU A 117 5.62 17.98 1.56
C GLU A 117 4.51 17.47 0.64
N ALA A 118 4.62 16.25 0.12
CA ALA A 118 3.61 15.65 -0.76
C ALA A 118 2.24 15.49 -0.07
N ALA A 119 2.21 15.23 1.23
CA ALA A 119 0.97 15.08 1.99
C ALA A 119 0.12 16.36 2.06
N LYS A 120 0.70 17.54 1.81
CA LYS A 120 -0.06 18.80 1.80
C LYS A 120 -1.11 18.81 0.68
N GLU A 121 -0.81 18.20 -0.46
CA GLU A 121 -1.73 18.09 -1.61
C GLU A 121 -3.00 17.29 -1.27
N ILE A 122 -2.89 16.32 -0.35
CA ILE A 122 -4.02 15.51 0.14
C ILE A 122 -4.63 16.06 1.44
N GLN A 123 -4.30 17.29 1.83
CA GLN A 123 -4.71 17.91 3.10
C GLN A 123 -4.39 17.00 4.30
N GLY A 124 -3.18 16.45 4.27
CA GLY A 124 -2.74 15.41 5.17
C GLY A 124 -1.45 15.75 5.88
N GLY A 125 -0.99 14.78 6.65
CA GLY A 125 0.29 14.81 7.34
C GLY A 125 0.84 13.40 7.48
N GLY A 126 2.15 13.32 7.68
CA GLY A 126 2.81 12.03 7.81
C GLY A 126 4.25 12.15 8.24
N GLY A 127 4.92 11.02 8.19
CA GLY A 127 6.30 10.89 8.62
C GLY A 127 6.78 9.45 8.51
N GLY A 128 8.02 9.25 8.90
CA GLY A 128 8.66 7.96 8.86
C GLY A 128 10.18 8.08 8.91
N GLN A 129 10.81 6.96 8.61
CA GLN A 129 12.25 6.80 8.56
C GLN A 129 12.80 7.25 7.19
N PRO A 130 14.13 7.37 7.04
CA PRO A 130 14.74 7.78 5.76
C PRO A 130 14.35 6.90 4.57
N PHE A 131 14.21 5.58 4.77
CA PHE A 131 13.89 4.64 3.68
C PHE A 131 12.39 4.36 3.52
N PHE A 132 11.54 4.76 4.48
CA PHE A 132 10.11 4.48 4.45
C PHE A 132 9.32 5.53 5.21
N ALA A 133 8.28 6.07 4.57
CA ALA A 133 7.34 6.97 5.21
C ALA A 133 5.94 6.80 4.65
N SER A 134 4.95 7.20 5.46
CA SER A 134 3.55 7.21 5.05
C SER A 134 2.83 8.44 5.57
N ALA A 135 1.76 8.82 4.88
CA ALA A 135 0.85 9.89 5.26
C ALA A 135 -0.60 9.49 5.05
N GLY A 136 -1.47 10.11 5.83
CA GLY A 136 -2.91 10.11 5.63
C GLY A 136 -3.42 11.51 5.39
N GLY A 137 -4.50 11.63 4.60
CA GLY A 137 -5.12 12.91 4.26
C GLY A 137 -6.62 12.79 4.03
N ARG A 138 -7.29 13.94 4.07
CA ARG A 138 -8.76 14.03 3.91
C ARG A 138 -9.20 14.24 2.46
N ASN A 139 -8.26 14.45 1.54
CA ASN A 139 -8.55 14.76 0.15
C ASN A 139 -7.97 13.71 -0.82
N PRO A 140 -8.72 12.65 -1.17
CA PRO A 140 -8.31 11.65 -2.17
C PRO A 140 -8.06 12.21 -3.57
N GLU A 141 -8.72 13.30 -3.95
CA GLU A 141 -8.53 13.94 -5.26
C GLU A 141 -7.13 14.54 -5.41
N GLY A 142 -6.46 14.83 -4.28
CA GLY A 142 -5.09 15.36 -4.26
C GLY A 142 -4.01 14.30 -4.50
N ILE A 143 -4.36 13.01 -4.61
CA ILE A 143 -3.36 11.92 -4.71
C ILE A 143 -2.47 12.10 -5.95
N GLU A 144 -3.04 12.43 -7.10
CA GLU A 144 -2.26 12.58 -8.34
C GLU A 144 -1.21 13.70 -8.21
N LYS A 145 -1.62 14.84 -7.66
CA LYS A 145 -0.72 15.98 -7.37
C LYS A 145 0.35 15.61 -6.35
N ALA A 146 0.00 14.83 -5.33
CA ALA A 146 0.96 14.36 -4.34
C ALA A 146 2.01 13.42 -4.94
N LEU A 147 1.61 12.52 -5.85
CA LEU A 147 2.52 11.64 -6.57
C LEU A 147 3.50 12.45 -7.43
N GLN A 148 2.98 13.40 -8.21
CA GLN A 148 3.82 14.29 -9.01
C GLN A 148 4.78 15.10 -8.13
N LYS A 149 4.29 15.66 -7.02
CA LYS A 149 5.12 16.45 -6.09
C LYS A 149 6.25 15.61 -5.51
N ALA A 150 5.96 14.37 -5.12
CA ALA A 150 6.97 13.44 -4.62
C ALA A 150 8.01 13.12 -5.71
N GLU A 151 7.56 12.87 -6.94
CA GLU A 151 8.43 12.62 -8.09
C GLU A 151 9.45 13.74 -8.30
N GLU A 152 8.96 14.98 -8.39
CA GLU A 152 9.78 16.18 -8.62
C GLU A 152 10.87 16.32 -7.55
N MET A 153 10.48 16.20 -6.28
CA MET A 153 11.41 16.32 -5.15
C MET A 153 12.47 15.21 -5.12
N ILE A 154 12.12 13.99 -5.55
CA ILE A 154 13.06 12.87 -5.62
C ILE A 154 14.03 13.10 -6.78
N ILE A 155 13.55 13.52 -7.96
CA ILE A 155 14.40 13.82 -9.12
C ILE A 155 15.40 14.94 -8.80
N GLU A 156 14.98 16.00 -8.09
CA GLU A 156 15.89 17.05 -7.62
C GLU A 156 17.02 16.50 -6.76
N LYS A 157 16.74 15.50 -5.91
CA LYS A 157 17.74 14.86 -5.05
C LYS A 157 18.68 13.91 -5.78
N LEU A 158 18.21 13.23 -6.83
CA LEU A 158 19.07 12.36 -7.64
C LEU A 158 20.06 13.13 -8.53
N LYS A 159 19.79 14.41 -8.79
CA LYS A 159 20.64 15.29 -9.62
C LYS A 159 21.65 16.12 -8.82
N ALA A 160 21.50 16.16 -7.50
CA ALA A 160 22.32 16.96 -6.59
C ALA A 160 23.60 16.22 -6.19
#